data_AF-A0A0E7UN90-F1
#
_entry.id   AF-A0A0E7UN90-F1
#
_cell.length_a   1.000
_cell.length_b   1.000
_cell.length_c   1.000
_cell.angle_alpha   90.00
_cell.angle_beta   90.00
_cell.angle_gamma   90.00
#
_symmetry.space_group_name_H-M   'P 1'
#
loop_
_entity.id
_entity.type
_entity.pdbx_description
1 polymer ?
#
loop_
_entity_poly.entity_id
_entity_poly.type
_entity_poly.pdbx_seq_one_letter_code
_entity_poly.pdbx_strand_id
1 'polypeptide(L)'
;MGQAFAALSVWQVMGYGLVFFGGIYLLFGAATWLLTQRVLPALGVGRPLDPRPLGPGQWRREFLQSGLSVLIFGLGMVFPWGLVQLGWARLDDAAGPWRIVAEILVLVIWNDVHFWINHRLLHTRLLRRFHLPHHRSVVTTPFSTYSFHPIEALMLGNVILLPMVVHDFSF
;
A
#
# COMPACT_ATOMS: atom_id res chain seq x y z
N MET A 1 19.85 -11.87 -0.74
CA MET A 1 18.54 -12.40 -0.28
C MET A 1 17.56 -12.62 -1.46
N GLY A 2 17.85 -12.12 -2.67
CA GLY A 2 16.97 -12.19 -3.84
C GLY A 2 16.78 -13.61 -4.36
N GLN A 3 17.81 -14.44 -4.28
CA GLN A 3 17.68 -15.89 -4.57
C GLN A 3 16.66 -16.57 -3.65
N ALA A 4 16.59 -16.17 -2.36
CA ALA A 4 15.64 -16.74 -1.42
C ALA A 4 14.20 -16.35 -1.78
N PHE A 5 13.98 -15.11 -2.23
CA PHE A 5 12.67 -14.67 -2.74
C PHE A 5 12.28 -15.41 -4.03
N ALA A 6 13.22 -15.58 -4.96
CA ALA A 6 12.99 -16.32 -6.20
C ALA A 6 12.69 -17.81 -5.94
N ALA A 7 13.24 -18.41 -4.89
CA ALA A 7 13.02 -19.80 -4.52
C ALA A 7 11.65 -20.09 -3.86
N LEU A 8 10.87 -19.05 -3.54
CA LEU A 8 9.56 -19.23 -2.93
C LEU A 8 8.56 -19.85 -3.90
N SER A 9 7.70 -20.74 -3.40
CA SER A 9 6.51 -21.17 -4.13
C SER A 9 5.48 -20.05 -4.21
N VAL A 10 4.58 -20.13 -5.20
CA VAL A 10 3.50 -19.14 -5.38
C VAL A 10 2.65 -18.97 -4.11
N TRP A 11 2.39 -20.05 -3.36
CA TRP A 11 1.63 -20.01 -2.11
C TRP A 11 2.39 -19.29 -0.99
N GLN A 12 3.71 -19.48 -0.90
CA GLN A 12 4.54 -18.78 0.08
C GLN A 12 4.60 -17.28 -0.24
N VAL A 13 4.77 -16.90 -1.50
CA VAL A 13 4.79 -15.49 -1.93
C VAL A 13 3.47 -14.80 -1.58
N MET A 14 2.33 -15.43 -1.90
CA MET A 14 1.01 -14.91 -1.54
C MET A 14 0.84 -14.82 -0.02
N GLY A 15 1.24 -15.85 0.72
CA GLY A 15 1.15 -15.87 2.18
C GLY A 15 1.99 -14.76 2.83
N TYR A 16 3.24 -14.58 2.42
CA TYR A 16 4.09 -13.51 2.91
C TYR A 16 3.55 -12.13 2.51
N GLY A 17 3.02 -11.98 1.30
CA GLY A 17 2.34 -10.76 0.88
C GLY A 17 1.18 -10.39 1.81
N LEU A 18 0.30 -11.35 2.11
CA LEU A 18 -0.84 -11.12 3.02
C LEU A 18 -0.39 -10.74 4.42
N VAL A 19 0.62 -11.42 4.97
CA VAL A 19 1.20 -11.10 6.28
C VAL A 19 1.83 -9.70 6.27
N PHE A 20 2.58 -9.36 5.22
CA PHE A 20 3.23 -8.06 5.10
C PHE A 20 2.21 -6.93 5.01
N PHE A 21 1.30 -6.95 4.02
CA PHE A 21 0.33 -5.87 3.81
C PHE A 21 -0.71 -5.79 4.93
N GLY A 22 -1.16 -6.93 5.47
CA GLY A 22 -2.05 -6.96 6.63
C GLY A 22 -1.35 -6.48 7.90
N GLY A 23 -0.10 -6.89 8.10
CA GLY A 23 0.73 -6.50 9.23
C GLY A 23 0.98 -4.99 9.27
N ILE A 24 1.44 -4.39 8.17
CA ILE A 24 1.65 -2.94 8.11
C ILE A 24 0.34 -2.17 8.30
N TYR A 25 -0.77 -2.65 7.71
CA TYR A 25 -2.08 -2.00 7.86
C TYR A 25 -2.53 -1.97 9.33
N LEU A 26 -2.45 -3.12 10.02
CA LEU A 26 -2.84 -3.21 11.42
C LEU A 26 -1.87 -2.44 12.33
N LEU A 27 -0.57 -2.56 12.09
CA LEU A 27 0.46 -1.90 12.91
C LEU A 27 0.35 -0.37 12.82
N PHE A 28 0.40 0.19 11.61
CA PHE A 28 0.34 1.64 11.43
C PHE A 28 -1.05 2.19 11.76
N GLY A 29 -2.12 1.46 11.43
CA GLY A 29 -3.49 1.83 11.82
C GLY A 29 -3.66 1.90 13.34
N ALA A 30 -3.26 0.86 14.07
CA ALA A 30 -3.35 0.82 15.52
C ALA A 30 -2.41 1.82 16.20
N ALA A 31 -1.18 1.98 15.70
CA ALA A 31 -0.23 2.95 16.22
C ALA A 31 -0.73 4.39 16.06
N THR A 32 -1.26 4.73 14.88
CA THR A 32 -1.82 6.06 14.62
C THR A 32 -3.09 6.30 15.43
N TRP A 33 -3.93 5.27 15.62
CA TRP A 33 -5.10 5.36 16.48
C TRP A 33 -4.70 5.59 17.95
N LEU A 34 -3.74 4.82 18.47
CA LEU A 34 -3.25 4.99 19.84
C LEU A 34 -2.62 6.38 20.04
N LEU A 35 -1.81 6.81 19.08
CA LEU A 35 -1.16 8.12 19.08
C LEU A 35 -2.20 9.25 19.13
N THR A 36 -3.18 9.22 18.22
CA THR A 36 -4.15 10.32 18.06
C THR A 36 -5.27 10.30 19.09
N GLN A 37 -5.66 9.12 19.59
CA GLN A 37 -6.80 8.99 20.51
C GLN A 37 -6.40 8.90 21.97
N ARG A 38 -5.14 8.54 22.29
CA ARG A 38 -4.68 8.36 23.68
C ARG A 38 -3.48 9.23 24.01
N VAL A 39 -2.39 9.11 23.26
CA VAL A 39 -1.10 9.74 23.61
C VAL A 39 -1.15 11.26 23.47
N LEU A 40 -1.50 11.77 22.29
CA LEU A 40 -1.53 13.21 22.04
C LEU A 40 -2.55 13.94 22.95
N PRO A 41 -3.78 13.43 23.15
CA PRO A 41 -4.70 14.03 24.12
C PRO A 41 -4.19 14.02 25.56
N ALA A 42 -3.55 12.93 26.01
CA ALA A 42 -2.99 12.85 27.36
C ALA A 42 -1.84 13.86 27.58
N LEU A 43 -1.12 14.22 26.51
CA LEU A 43 -0.10 15.25 26.51
C LEU A 43 -0.66 16.68 26.31
N GLY A 44 -1.96 16.83 26.06
CA GLY A 44 -2.58 18.12 25.73
C GLY A 44 -2.13 18.67 24.37
N VAL A 45 -1.61 17.82 23.47
CA VAL A 45 -1.07 18.23 22.17
C VAL A 45 -2.12 18.02 21.08
N GLY A 46 -2.40 19.07 20.31
CA GLY A 46 -3.30 19.02 19.17
C GLY A 46 -4.78 18.93 19.55
N ARG A 47 -5.65 18.87 18.53
CA ARG A 47 -7.10 18.73 18.68
C ARG A 47 -7.69 18.10 17.43
N PRO A 48 -8.85 17.41 17.52
CA PRO A 48 -9.57 16.94 16.33
C PRO A 48 -9.86 18.11 15.38
N LEU A 49 -9.52 17.94 14.10
CA LEU A 49 -9.79 18.94 13.06
C LEU A 49 -11.24 18.87 12.57
N ASP A 50 -11.76 17.66 12.39
CA ASP A 50 -13.15 17.43 12.02
C ASP A 50 -13.91 16.87 13.23
N PRO A 51 -14.83 17.64 13.84
CA PRO A 51 -15.56 17.22 15.04
C PRO A 51 -16.78 16.35 14.72
N ARG A 52 -17.11 16.12 13.43
CA ARG A 52 -18.28 15.33 13.06
C ARG A 52 -18.13 13.88 13.55
N PRO A 53 -19.22 13.25 14.01
CA PRO A 53 -19.18 11.83 14.31
C PRO A 53 -18.94 11.02 13.03
N LEU A 54 -18.39 9.80 13.19
CA LEU A 54 -18.28 8.86 12.08
C LEU A 54 -19.67 8.52 11.54
N GLY A 55 -19.77 8.46 10.21
CA GLY A 55 -21.03 8.10 9.56
C GLY A 55 -21.50 6.69 9.93
N PRO A 56 -22.82 6.41 9.89
CA PRO A 56 -23.35 5.08 10.17
C PRO A 56 -22.67 4.00 9.33
N GLY A 57 -22.14 2.97 9.98
CA GLY A 57 -21.48 1.84 9.32
C GLY A 57 -20.14 2.16 8.62
N GLN A 58 -19.57 3.35 8.82
CA GLN A 58 -18.29 3.74 8.21
C GLN A 58 -17.16 2.78 8.60
N TRP A 59 -17.03 2.45 9.89
CA TRP A 59 -16.05 1.48 10.36
C TRP A 59 -16.10 0.16 9.61
N ARG A 60 -17.30 -0.43 9.49
CA ARG A 60 -17.50 -1.70 8.79
C ARG A 60 -17.10 -1.59 7.33
N ARG A 61 -17.46 -0.49 6.66
CA ARG A 61 -17.08 -0.25 5.25
C ARG A 61 -15.57 -0.15 5.09
N GLU A 62 -14.91 0.63 5.94
CA GLU A 62 -13.46 0.82 5.93
C GLU A 62 -12.73 -0.50 6.13
N PHE A 63 -13.08 -1.28 7.15
CA PHE A 63 -12.44 -2.57 7.38
C PHE A 63 -12.68 -3.57 6.26
N LEU A 64 -13.89 -3.63 5.69
CA LEU A 64 -14.17 -4.54 4.57
C LEU A 64 -13.40 -4.15 3.31
N GLN A 65 -13.36 -2.86 2.96
CA GLN A 65 -12.64 -2.38 1.78
C GLN A 65 -11.12 -2.50 1.96
N SER A 66 -10.60 -2.12 3.13
CA SER A 66 -9.19 -2.31 3.47
C SER A 66 -8.80 -3.79 3.47
N GLY A 67 -9.65 -4.69 3.96
CA GLY A 67 -9.44 -6.13 3.88
C GLY A 67 -9.35 -6.62 2.44
N LEU A 68 -10.24 -6.16 1.55
CA LEU A 68 -10.17 -6.46 0.11
C LEU A 68 -8.89 -5.93 -0.53
N SER A 69 -8.46 -4.71 -0.20
CA SER A 69 -7.21 -4.14 -0.69
C SER A 69 -6.00 -4.95 -0.21
N VAL A 70 -5.96 -5.36 1.07
CA VAL A 70 -4.90 -6.23 1.62
C VAL A 70 -4.87 -7.58 0.88
N LEU A 71 -6.03 -8.16 0.56
CA LEU A 71 -6.09 -9.37 -0.26
C LEU A 71 -5.50 -9.12 -1.65
N ILE A 72 -5.86 -8.01 -2.31
CA ILE A 72 -5.36 -7.67 -3.64
C ILE A 72 -3.85 -7.45 -3.62
N PHE A 73 -3.32 -6.69 -2.66
CA PHE A 73 -1.88 -6.43 -2.54
C PHE A 73 -1.11 -7.69 -2.18
N GLY A 74 -1.58 -8.44 -1.18
CA GLY A 74 -0.91 -9.64 -0.69
C GLY A 74 -0.90 -10.76 -1.72
N LEU A 75 -2.03 -11.06 -2.35
CA LEU A 75 -2.08 -12.03 -3.44
C LEU A 75 -1.36 -11.49 -4.69
N GLY A 76 -1.40 -10.18 -4.92
CA GLY A 76 -0.73 -9.51 -6.03
C GLY A 76 0.80 -9.60 -6.00
N MET A 77 1.42 -10.01 -4.89
CA MET A 77 2.86 -10.28 -4.84
C MET A 77 3.34 -11.34 -5.84
N VAL A 78 2.43 -12.14 -6.40
CA VAL A 78 2.74 -13.06 -7.51
C VAL A 78 3.20 -12.34 -8.78
N PHE A 79 2.81 -11.07 -8.99
CA PHE A 79 3.23 -10.30 -10.17
C PHE A 79 4.72 -9.92 -10.13
N PRO A 80 5.24 -9.22 -9.11
CA PRO A 80 6.68 -8.93 -9.04
C PRO A 80 7.51 -10.20 -8.94
N TRP A 81 7.04 -11.23 -8.20
CA TRP A 81 7.69 -12.54 -8.19
C TRP A 81 7.72 -13.18 -9.58
N GLY A 82 6.61 -13.14 -10.31
CA GLY A 82 6.49 -13.66 -11.67
C GLY A 82 7.43 -12.96 -12.66
N LEU A 83 7.64 -11.65 -12.53
CA LEU A 83 8.64 -10.93 -13.33
C LEU A 83 10.05 -11.51 -13.14
N VAL A 84 10.41 -11.88 -11.91
CA VAL A 84 11.68 -12.53 -11.60
C VAL A 84 11.73 -13.94 -12.18
N GLN A 85 10.67 -14.74 -12.04
CA GLN A 85 10.61 -16.10 -12.58
C GLN A 85 10.71 -16.14 -14.11
N LEU A 86 10.10 -15.16 -14.79
CA LEU A 86 10.13 -15.02 -16.25
C LEU A 86 11.44 -14.40 -16.76
N GLY A 87 12.33 -13.96 -15.88
CA GLY A 87 13.59 -13.29 -16.22
C GLY A 87 13.41 -11.88 -16.78
N TRP A 88 12.24 -11.26 -16.57
CA TRP A 88 11.94 -9.88 -16.96
C TRP A 88 12.47 -8.85 -15.96
N ALA A 89 12.79 -9.28 -14.75
CA ALA A 89 13.44 -8.50 -13.70
C ALA A 89 14.48 -9.37 -13.00
N ARG A 90 15.58 -8.77 -12.54
CA ARG A 90 16.57 -9.45 -11.70
C ARG A 90 16.76 -8.73 -10.38
N LEU A 91 17.21 -9.49 -9.40
CA LEU A 91 17.54 -9.00 -8.06
C LEU A 91 19.05 -9.13 -7.88
N ASP A 92 19.72 -8.04 -7.53
CA ASP A 92 21.16 -7.97 -7.33
C ASP A 92 21.51 -8.11 -5.85
N ASP A 93 22.15 -9.23 -5.49
CA ASP A 93 22.59 -9.54 -4.13
C ASP A 93 23.98 -8.93 -3.81
N ALA A 94 24.66 -8.31 -4.78
CA ALA A 94 26.03 -7.80 -4.61
C ALA A 94 26.09 -6.29 -4.26
N ALA A 95 24.94 -5.62 -4.18
CA ALA A 95 24.87 -4.18 -3.98
C ALA A 95 25.31 -3.75 -2.56
N GLY A 96 26.09 -2.67 -2.50
CA GLY A 96 26.44 -2.03 -1.22
C GLY A 96 25.27 -1.25 -0.61
N PRO A 97 25.30 -0.95 0.71
CA PRO A 97 24.20 -0.31 1.42
C PRO A 97 23.81 1.06 0.84
N TRP A 98 24.76 1.83 0.32
CA TRP A 98 24.47 3.13 -0.31
C TRP A 98 23.67 3.02 -1.60
N ARG A 99 23.84 1.93 -2.35
CA ARG A 99 23.05 1.66 -3.54
C ARG A 99 21.60 1.37 -3.17
N ILE A 100 21.39 0.53 -2.15
CA ILE A 100 20.05 0.22 -1.62
C ILE A 100 19.35 1.49 -1.13
N VAL A 101 20.04 2.36 -0.39
CA VAL A 101 19.48 3.64 0.06
C VAL A 101 19.08 4.52 -1.13
N ALA A 102 19.94 4.63 -2.14
CA ALA A 102 19.63 5.41 -3.34
C ALA A 102 18.40 4.86 -4.08
N GLU A 103 18.29 3.53 -4.22
CA GLU A 103 17.15 2.87 -4.86
C GLU A 103 15.85 3.06 -4.06
N ILE A 104 15.90 3.00 -2.73
CA ILE A 104 14.76 3.33 -1.86
C ILE A 104 14.32 4.78 -2.08
N LEU A 105 15.24 5.75 -2.14
CA LEU A 105 14.90 7.15 -2.39
C LEU A 105 14.26 7.35 -3.77
N VAL A 106 14.77 6.67 -4.79
CA VAL A 106 14.16 6.67 -6.13
C VAL A 106 12.75 6.06 -6.09
N LEU A 107 12.56 4.95 -5.38
CA LEU A 107 11.25 4.32 -5.23
C LEU A 107 10.25 5.19 -4.45
N VAL A 108 10.71 5.95 -3.46
CA VAL A 108 9.87 6.94 -2.74
C VAL A 108 9.39 8.03 -3.71
N ILE A 109 10.31 8.61 -4.49
CA ILE A 109 9.96 9.64 -5.49
C ILE A 109 9.02 9.04 -6.54
N TRP A 110 9.31 7.83 -7.03
CA TRP A 110 8.47 7.14 -7.99
C TRP A 110 7.07 6.87 -7.45
N ASN A 111 6.97 6.42 -6.19
CA ASN A 111 5.68 6.19 -5.53
C ASN A 111 4.84 7.47 -5.52
N ASP A 112 5.44 8.63 -5.19
CA ASP A 112 4.71 9.90 -5.18
C ASP A 112 4.21 10.31 -6.58
N VAL A 113 5.06 10.15 -7.60
CA VAL A 113 4.69 10.44 -9.00
C VAL A 113 3.59 9.48 -9.47
N HIS A 114 3.76 8.18 -9.27
CA HIS A 114 2.80 7.14 -9.64
C HIS A 114 1.45 7.36 -8.95
N PHE A 115 1.47 7.63 -7.64
CA PHE A 115 0.27 7.90 -6.86
C PHE A 115 -0.44 9.15 -7.37
N TRP A 116 0.28 10.24 -7.63
CA TRP A 116 -0.32 11.47 -8.18
C TRP A 116 -0.99 11.24 -9.53
N ILE A 117 -0.33 10.53 -10.45
CA ILE A 117 -0.88 10.20 -11.77
C ILE A 117 -2.16 9.37 -11.61
N ASN A 118 -2.10 8.27 -10.86
CA ASN A 118 -3.24 7.38 -10.67
C ASN A 118 -4.39 8.09 -9.97
N HIS A 119 -4.11 8.87 -8.93
CA HIS A 119 -5.12 9.67 -8.24
C HIS A 119 -5.77 10.69 -9.18
N ARG A 120 -4.99 11.39 -10.02
CA ARG A 120 -5.54 12.33 -11.01
C ARG A 120 -6.42 11.63 -12.04
N LEU A 121 -6.00 10.46 -12.54
CA LEU A 121 -6.80 9.63 -13.45
C LEU A 121 -8.10 9.16 -12.79
N LEU A 122 -8.02 8.73 -11.53
CA LEU A 122 -9.16 8.30 -10.73
C LEU A 122 -10.22 9.39 -10.54
N HIS A 123 -9.85 10.68 -10.62
CA HIS A 123 -10.81 11.80 -10.59
C HIS A 123 -11.43 12.15 -11.95
N THR A 124 -11.05 11.46 -13.04
CA THR A 124 -11.68 11.66 -14.35
C THR A 124 -13.10 11.07 -14.40
N ARG A 125 -13.91 11.50 -15.37
CA ARG A 125 -15.31 11.05 -15.52
C ARG A 125 -15.45 9.52 -15.62
N LEU A 126 -14.49 8.85 -16.26
CA LEU A 126 -14.51 7.40 -16.49
C LEU A 126 -14.20 6.60 -15.23
N LEU A 127 -13.26 7.09 -14.41
CA LEU A 127 -12.70 6.33 -13.29
C LEU A 127 -13.20 6.78 -11.91
N ARG A 128 -13.83 7.96 -11.80
CA ARG A 128 -14.35 8.49 -10.51
C ARG A 128 -15.29 7.56 -9.77
N ARG A 129 -16.01 6.68 -10.48
CA ARG A 129 -16.88 5.67 -9.85
C ARG A 129 -16.10 4.66 -9.00
N PHE A 130 -14.84 4.42 -9.33
CA PHE A 130 -13.95 3.52 -8.60
C PHE A 130 -13.23 4.24 -7.47
N HIS A 131 -13.09 5.56 -7.54
CA HIS A 131 -12.52 6.34 -6.44
C HIS A 131 -13.55 6.80 -5.40
N LEU A 132 -14.82 6.90 -5.81
CA LEU A 132 -15.91 7.33 -4.92
C LEU A 132 -16.01 6.52 -3.62
N PRO A 133 -15.84 5.18 -3.61
CA PRO A 133 -15.86 4.41 -2.36
C PRO A 133 -14.85 4.90 -1.32
N HIS A 134 -13.64 5.28 -1.74
CA HIS A 134 -12.62 5.85 -0.87
C HIS A 134 -13.08 7.20 -0.28
N HIS A 135 -13.63 8.08 -1.11
CA HIS A 135 -14.17 9.38 -0.67
C HIS A 135 -15.41 9.30 0.23
N ARG A 136 -16.01 8.12 0.43
CA ARG A 136 -17.11 7.94 1.40
C ARG A 136 -16.62 7.93 2.85
N SER A 137 -15.31 7.83 3.10
CA SER A 137 -14.71 7.99 4.43
C SER A 137 -14.47 9.46 4.75
N VAL A 138 -15.57 10.20 4.90
CA VAL A 138 -15.56 11.66 5.04
C VAL A 138 -14.81 12.12 6.29
N VAL A 139 -15.05 11.47 7.44
CA VAL A 139 -14.23 11.66 8.65
C VAL A 139 -13.16 10.58 8.64
N THR A 140 -11.95 10.92 8.20
CA THR A 140 -10.89 9.94 7.93
C THR A 140 -10.40 9.27 9.22
N THR A 141 -10.55 7.96 9.31
CA THR A 141 -9.90 7.16 10.36
C THR A 141 -8.52 6.68 9.90
N PRO A 142 -7.61 6.28 10.79
CA PRO A 142 -6.35 5.64 10.41
C PRO A 142 -6.52 4.39 9.52
N PHE A 143 -7.69 3.75 9.62
CA PHE A 143 -8.04 2.51 8.91
C PHE A 143 -8.68 2.76 7.53
N SER A 144 -8.99 4.02 7.20
CA SER A 144 -9.48 4.41 5.87
C SER A 144 -8.38 4.39 4.79
N THR A 145 -7.11 4.29 5.19
CA THR A 145 -5.93 4.33 4.31
C THR A 145 -6.01 3.35 3.13
N TYR A 146 -6.53 2.13 3.35
CA TYR A 146 -6.70 1.12 2.31
C TYR A 146 -8.16 0.89 1.89
N SER A 147 -9.09 1.77 2.30
CA SER A 147 -10.51 1.65 2.04
C SER A 147 -10.84 2.00 0.58
N PHE A 148 -10.34 1.19 -0.35
CA PHE A 148 -10.41 1.41 -1.79
C PHE A 148 -11.46 0.52 -2.46
N HIS A 149 -11.86 0.92 -3.65
CA HIS A 149 -12.46 -0.01 -4.60
C HIS A 149 -11.38 -0.97 -5.15
N PRO A 150 -11.70 -2.22 -5.52
CA PRO A 150 -10.72 -3.15 -6.08
C PRO A 150 -9.90 -2.61 -7.26
N ILE A 151 -10.54 -1.87 -8.17
CA ILE A 151 -9.84 -1.23 -9.31
C ILE A 151 -8.85 -0.15 -8.85
N GLU A 152 -9.23 0.66 -7.86
CA GLU A 152 -8.31 1.64 -7.28
C GLU A 152 -7.12 0.95 -6.59
N ALA A 153 -7.37 -0.14 -5.84
CA ALA A 153 -6.31 -0.95 -5.26
C ALA A 153 -5.38 -1.53 -6.36
N LEU A 154 -5.90 -2.06 -7.46
CA LEU A 154 -5.07 -2.54 -8.57
C LEU A 154 -4.24 -1.42 -9.23
N MET A 155 -4.82 -0.22 -9.38
CA MET A 155 -4.15 0.95 -9.96
C MET A 155 -3.01 1.46 -9.07
N LEU A 156 -3.21 1.51 -7.75
CA LEU A 156 -2.20 1.98 -6.81
C LEU A 156 -1.18 0.89 -6.46
N GLY A 157 -1.62 -0.37 -6.34
CA GLY A 157 -0.78 -1.50 -5.94
C GLY A 157 0.23 -1.97 -6.98
N ASN A 158 0.09 -1.58 -8.26
CA ASN A 158 1.05 -1.94 -9.32
C ASN A 158 2.34 -1.11 -9.31
N VAL A 159 2.54 -0.21 -8.34
CA VAL A 159 3.63 0.77 -8.26
C VAL A 159 5.01 0.18 -8.57
N ILE A 160 5.31 -1.03 -8.11
CA ILE A 160 6.65 -1.65 -8.27
C ILE A 160 6.87 -2.32 -9.63
N LEU A 161 5.80 -2.62 -10.39
CA LEU A 161 5.90 -3.46 -11.60
C LEU A 161 6.70 -2.78 -12.71
N LEU A 162 6.44 -1.50 -12.99
CA LEU A 162 7.14 -0.77 -14.05
C LEU A 162 8.62 -0.55 -13.71
N PRO A 163 9.00 -0.11 -12.49
CA PRO A 163 10.41 -0.03 -12.10
C PRO A 163 11.17 -1.35 -12.30
N MET A 164 10.57 -2.48 -11.94
CA MET A 164 11.24 -3.79 -12.02
C MET A 164 11.60 -4.23 -13.44
N VAL A 165 10.87 -3.78 -14.47
CA VAL A 165 11.18 -4.13 -15.87
C VAL A 165 12.18 -3.18 -16.53
N VAL A 166 12.53 -2.07 -15.87
CA VAL A 166 13.49 -1.08 -16.39
C VAL A 166 14.76 -0.98 -15.55
N HIS A 167 14.77 -1.55 -14.35
CA HIS A 167 15.89 -1.50 -13.42
C HIS A 167 15.97 -2.78 -12.57
N ASP A 168 17.15 -3.41 -12.57
CA ASP A 168 17.43 -4.55 -11.69
C ASP A 168 17.72 -4.03 -10.27
N PHE A 169 16.86 -4.37 -9.32
CA PHE A 169 16.93 -3.83 -7.96
C PHE A 169 17.90 -4.62 -7.08
N SER A 170 18.57 -3.89 -6.19
CA SER A 170 19.36 -4.46 -5.11
C SER A 170 18.47 -5.19 -4.10
N PHE A 171 18.95 -6.28 -3.50
CA PHE A 171 18.13 -7.10 -2.59
C PHE A 171 18.83 -7.57 -1.30
#